data_AF-A0A2N2HDS1-F1
#
_entry.id   AF-A0A2N2HDS1-F1
#
_cell.length_a   1.000
_cell.length_b   1.000
_cell.length_c   1.000
_cell.angle_alpha   90.00
_cell.angle_beta   90.00
_cell.angle_gamma   90.00
#
_symmetry.space_group_name_H-M   'P 1'
#
loop_
_entity.id
_entity.type
_entity.pdbx_description
1 polymer ?
#
loop_
_entity_poly.entity_id
_entity_poly.type
_entity_poly.pdbx_seq_one_letter_code
_entity_poly.pdbx_strand_id
1 'polypeptide(L)'
;YLVYALIKVKFGFYLSAVLFGLTAWSIPTIMAAAAGDFVGPRLAPAGLGFITLFFGIGQAVGPALGGYLADQTGSFTVPFLVAGGISLLGMVFSSKLRPPLQERAGVPTKA
;
A
#
# COMPACT_ATOMS: atom_id res chain seq x y z
N TYR A 1 -8.97 1.48 -6.54
CA TYR A 1 -9.64 2.72 -6.06
C TYR A 1 -10.13 3.61 -7.20
N LEU A 2 -9.27 4.09 -8.10
CA LEU A 2 -9.64 5.03 -9.18
C LEU A 2 -10.69 4.49 -10.17
N VAL A 3 -10.66 3.19 -10.46
CA VAL A 3 -11.62 2.54 -11.38
C VAL A 3 -13.06 2.62 -10.87
N TYR A 4 -13.30 2.41 -9.57
CA TYR A 4 -14.64 2.55 -8.99
C TYR A 4 -15.10 4.03 -8.94
N ALA A 5 -14.17 4.95 -8.68
CA ALA A 5 -14.47 6.38 -8.67
C ALA A 5 -14.90 6.90 -10.06
N LEU A 6 -14.37 6.32 -11.14
CA LEU A 6 -14.61 6.78 -12.52
C LEU A 6 -15.66 5.95 -13.29
N ILE A 7 -15.91 4.70 -12.92
CA ILE A 7 -16.82 3.79 -13.64
C ILE A 7 -17.89 3.26 -12.69
N LYS A 8 -19.03 3.96 -12.60
CA LYS A 8 -20.19 3.64 -11.74
C LYS A 8 -21.11 2.55 -12.33
N VAL A 9 -20.54 1.49 -12.89
CA VAL A 9 -21.29 0.35 -13.47
C VAL A 9 -20.92 -0.92 -12.70
N LYS A 10 -21.85 -1.87 -12.51
CA LYS A 10 -21.62 -3.11 -11.71
C LYS A 10 -20.32 -3.85 -12.07
N PHE A 11 -19.92 -3.80 -13.34
CA PHE A 11 -18.66 -4.36 -13.84
C PHE A 11 -17.40 -3.67 -13.25
N GLY A 12 -17.42 -2.34 -13.10
CA GLY A 12 -16.29 -1.58 -12.54
C GLY A 12 -15.99 -1.95 -11.08
N PHE A 13 -17.03 -2.33 -10.32
CA PHE A 13 -16.87 -2.85 -8.97
C PHE A 13 -16.11 -4.18 -8.94
N TYR A 14 -16.57 -5.19 -9.70
CA TYR A 14 -15.91 -6.50 -9.75
C TYR A 14 -14.48 -6.41 -10.29
N LEU A 15 -14.25 -5.62 -11.35
CA LEU A 15 -12.91 -5.40 -11.88
C LEU A 15 -11.99 -4.76 -10.84
N SER A 16 -12.49 -3.74 -10.10
CA SER A 16 -11.71 -3.10 -9.04
C SER A 16 -11.40 -4.06 -7.89
N ALA A 17 -12.33 -4.96 -7.53
CA ALA A 17 -12.16 -5.95 -6.48
C ALA A 17 -11.12 -7.01 -6.86
N VAL A 18 -11.13 -7.48 -8.12
CA VAL A 18 -10.14 -8.43 -8.64
C VAL A 18 -8.75 -7.79 -8.69
N LEU A 19 -8.62 -6.59 -9.26
CA LEU A 19 -7.35 -5.87 -9.32
C LEU A 19 -6.82 -5.57 -7.91
N PHE A 20 -7.70 -5.18 -6.99
CA PHE A 20 -7.35 -5.00 -5.59
C PHE A 20 -6.87 -6.31 -4.98
N GLY A 21 -7.58 -7.42 -5.16
CA GLY A 21 -7.18 -8.73 -4.62
C GLY A 21 -5.80 -9.18 -5.11
N LEU A 22 -5.54 -9.08 -6.42
CA LEU A 22 -4.26 -9.46 -7.01
C LEU A 22 -3.10 -8.59 -6.50
N THR A 23 -3.32 -7.28 -6.34
CA THR A 23 -2.27 -6.35 -5.94
C THR A 23 -2.08 -6.28 -4.42
N ALA A 24 -3.16 -6.26 -3.65
CA ALA A 24 -3.12 -6.09 -2.20
C ALA A 24 -2.40 -7.24 -1.50
N TRP A 25 -2.59 -8.48 -1.96
CA TRP A 25 -1.93 -9.64 -1.37
C TRP A 25 -0.46 -9.82 -1.78
N SER A 26 0.00 -9.10 -2.80
CA SER A 26 1.43 -9.02 -3.13
C SER A 26 2.19 -8.14 -2.13
N ILE A 27 1.51 -7.21 -1.47
CA ILE A 27 2.14 -6.20 -0.59
C ILE A 27 2.87 -6.85 0.60
N PRO A 28 2.26 -7.74 1.42
CA PRO A 28 2.97 -8.31 2.56
C PRO A 28 4.23 -9.09 2.16
N THR A 29 4.16 -9.85 1.07
CA THR A 29 5.29 -10.64 0.56
C THR A 29 6.43 -9.74 0.08
N ILE A 30 6.12 -8.70 -0.72
CA ILE A 30 7.12 -7.74 -1.20
C ILE A 30 7.72 -6.94 -0.03
N MET A 31 6.91 -6.54 0.95
CA MET A 31 7.39 -5.82 2.14
C MET A 31 8.29 -6.68 3.02
N ALA A 32 7.99 -7.98 3.17
CA ALA A 32 8.84 -8.91 3.90
C ALA A 32 10.20 -9.10 3.21
N ALA A 33 10.21 -9.26 1.88
CA ALA A 33 11.44 -9.33 1.09
C ALA A 33 12.25 -8.03 1.19
N ALA A 34 11.60 -6.88 1.00
CA ALA A 34 12.23 -5.56 1.08
C ALA A 34 12.82 -5.29 2.48
N ALA A 35 12.13 -5.68 3.56
CA ALA A 35 12.71 -5.56 4.90
C ALA A 35 14.03 -6.33 5.02
N GLY A 36 14.10 -7.54 4.46
CA GLY A 36 15.34 -8.31 4.34
C GLY A 36 16.43 -7.58 3.56
N ASP A 37 16.11 -7.06 2.38
CA ASP A 37 17.07 -6.39 1.49
C ASP A 37 17.62 -5.08 2.07
N PHE A 38 16.80 -4.35 2.83
CA PHE A 38 17.15 -3.02 3.36
C PHE A 38 17.80 -3.05 4.74
N VAL A 39 17.46 -4.00 5.62
CA VAL A 39 18.02 -4.06 6.98
C VAL A 39 18.81 -5.33 7.28
N GLY A 40 18.90 -6.24 6.30
CA GLY A 40 19.56 -7.53 6.43
C GLY A 40 18.71 -8.58 7.18
N PRO A 41 19.05 -9.88 7.04
CA PRO A 41 18.22 -10.98 7.53
C PRO A 41 18.03 -10.98 9.05
N ARG A 42 19.03 -10.50 9.80
CA ARG A 42 18.96 -10.42 11.27
C ARG A 42 17.92 -9.42 11.76
N LEU A 43 17.72 -8.32 11.03
CA LEU A 43 16.78 -7.25 11.39
C LEU A 43 15.48 -7.30 10.59
N ALA A 44 15.37 -8.19 9.59
CA ALA A 44 14.19 -8.30 8.73
C ALA A 44 12.86 -8.44 9.49
N PRO A 45 12.75 -9.27 10.56
CA PRO A 45 11.51 -9.34 11.34
C PRO A 45 11.15 -8.02 12.04
N ALA A 46 12.16 -7.30 12.53
CA ALA A 46 11.95 -5.98 13.16
C ALA A 46 11.53 -4.93 12.12
N GLY A 47 12.14 -4.96 10.92
CA GLY A 47 11.73 -4.10 9.80
C GLY A 47 10.29 -4.36 9.34
N LEU A 48 9.91 -5.64 9.19
CA LEU A 48 8.53 -6.02 8.86
C LEU A 48 7.53 -5.63 9.97
N GLY A 49 7.92 -5.79 11.24
CA GLY A 49 7.13 -5.33 12.38
C GLY A 49 6.89 -3.83 12.36
N PHE A 50 7.92 -3.04 12.01
CA PHE A 50 7.82 -1.59 11.85
C PHE A 50 6.85 -1.22 10.72
N ILE A 51 6.93 -1.88 9.56
CA ILE A 51 5.98 -1.68 8.45
C ILE A 51 4.54 -2.00 8.91
N THR A 52 4.36 -3.14 9.59
CA THR A 52 3.06 -3.59 10.10
C THR A 52 2.44 -2.61 11.10
N LEU A 53 3.25 -1.96 11.93
CA LEU A 53 2.77 -0.94 12.87
C LEU A 53 2.07 0.21 12.12
N PHE A 54 2.67 0.74 11.05
CA PHE A 54 2.05 1.81 10.24
C PHE A 54 0.81 1.32 9.49
N PHE A 55 0.80 0.06 9.05
CA PHE A 55 -0.41 -0.55 8.49
C PHE A 55 -1.53 -0.57 9.52
N GLY A 56 -1.24 -0.97 10.76
CA GLY A 56 -2.20 -0.96 11.87
C GLY A 56 -2.75 0.44 12.14
N ILE A 57 -1.89 1.47 12.16
CA ILE A 57 -2.33 2.87 12.30
C ILE A 57 -3.27 3.25 11.15
N GLY A 58 -2.88 2.94 9.91
CA GLY A 58 -3.71 3.21 8.73
C GLY A 58 -5.06 2.49 8.77
N GLN A 59 -5.10 1.23 9.21
CA GLN A 59 -6.32 0.44 9.37
C GLN A 59 -7.21 0.95 10.51
N ALA A 60 -6.62 1.48 11.59
CA ALA A 60 -7.37 2.07 12.69
C ALA A 60 -8.00 3.42 12.31
N VAL A 61 -7.25 4.29 11.64
CA VAL A 61 -7.70 5.65 11.30
C VAL A 61 -8.56 5.68 10.02
N GLY A 62 -8.29 4.77 9.09
CA GLY A 62 -8.91 4.73 7.75
C GLY A 62 -10.44 4.71 7.77
N PRO A 63 -11.11 3.81 8.52
CA PRO A 63 -12.57 3.76 8.58
C PRO A 63 -13.20 5.04 9.13
N ALA A 64 -12.60 5.64 10.18
CA ALA A 64 -13.11 6.86 10.78
C ALA A 64 -13.00 8.05 9.81
N LEU A 65 -11.84 8.25 9.18
CA LEU A 65 -11.66 9.28 8.15
C LEU A 65 -12.55 9.05 6.93
N GLY A 66 -12.64 7.80 6.45
CA GLY A 66 -13.43 7.44 5.29
C GLY A 66 -14.93 7.64 5.52
N GLY A 67 -15.43 7.23 6.68
CA GLY A 67 -16.81 7.46 7.10
C GLY A 67 -17.13 8.95 7.23
N TYR A 68 -16.30 9.70 7.96
CA TYR A 68 -16.47 11.16 8.11
C TYR A 68 -16.54 11.89 6.76
N LEU A 69 -15.65 11.56 5.83
CA LEU A 69 -15.65 12.15 4.48
C LEU A 69 -16.90 11.73 3.67
N ALA A 70 -17.37 10.49 3.85
CA ALA A 70 -18.60 10.02 3.19
C ALA A 70 -19.83 10.75 3.74
N ASP A 71 -19.92 10.94 5.06
CA ASP A 71 -21.05 11.61 5.72
C ASP A 71 -21.16 13.08 5.32
N GLN A 72 -20.03 13.79 5.20
CA GLN A 72 -20.02 15.20 4.79
C GLN A 72 -20.38 15.41 3.31
N THR A 73 -20.02 14.45 2.45
CA THR A 73 -20.18 14.59 0.99
C THR A 73 -21.37 13.82 0.43
N GLY A 74 -22.03 13.01 1.25
CA GLY A 74 -23.11 12.11 0.85
C GLY A 74 -22.67 10.99 -0.10
N SER A 75 -21.36 10.75 -0.28
CA SER A 75 -20.84 9.78 -1.24
C SER A 75 -19.46 9.23 -0.87
N PHE A 76 -19.24 7.95 -1.13
CA PHE A 76 -17.91 7.32 -0.99
C PHE A 76 -16.89 7.73 -2.06
N THR A 77 -17.30 8.51 -3.06
CA THR A 77 -16.39 8.96 -4.14
C THR A 77 -15.18 9.71 -3.58
N VAL A 78 -15.41 10.64 -2.65
CA VAL A 78 -14.35 11.46 -2.05
C VAL A 78 -13.37 10.63 -1.22
N PRO A 79 -13.82 9.75 -0.28
CA PRO A 79 -12.94 8.80 0.40
C PRO A 79 -12.05 7.99 -0.55
N PHE A 80 -12.61 7.49 -1.67
CA PHE A 80 -11.84 6.70 -2.64
C PHE A 80 -10.82 7.52 -3.42
N LEU A 81 -11.12 8.78 -3.73
CA LEU A 81 -10.15 9.69 -4.35
C LEU A 81 -9.00 10.02 -3.40
N VAL A 82 -9.30 10.28 -2.12
CA VAL A 82 -8.29 10.51 -1.08
C VAL A 82 -7.40 9.28 -0.91
N ALA A 83 -7.99 8.08 -0.78
CA ALA A 83 -7.23 6.84 -0.70
C ALA A 83 -6.34 6.62 -1.94
N GLY A 84 -6.86 6.90 -3.14
CA GLY A 84 -6.09 6.87 -4.38
C GLY A 84 -4.91 7.84 -4.39
N GLY A 85 -5.12 9.08 -3.93
CA GLY A 85 -4.07 10.09 -3.82
C GLY A 85 -2.97 9.71 -2.84
N ILE A 86 -3.33 9.21 -1.65
CA ILE A 86 -2.37 8.70 -0.66
C ILE A 86 -1.56 7.54 -1.24
N SER A 87 -2.20 6.63 -1.97
CA SER A 87 -1.53 5.50 -2.63
C SER A 87 -0.50 5.97 -3.68
N LEU A 88 -0.85 6.98 -4.47
CA LEU A 88 0.05 7.58 -5.47
C LEU A 88 1.24 8.28 -4.81
N LEU A 89 1.02 8.99 -3.70
CA LEU A 89 2.12 9.58 -2.93
C LEU A 89 3.07 8.50 -2.39
N GLY A 90 2.52 7.40 -1.88
CA GLY A 90 3.30 6.24 -1.45
C GLY A 90 4.14 5.64 -2.58
N MET A 91 3.57 5.52 -3.78
CA MET A 91 4.29 5.07 -4.98
C MET A 91 5.44 6.02 -5.33
N VAL A 92 5.22 7.33 -5.31
CA VAL A 92 6.26 8.33 -5.59
C VAL A 92 7.38 8.26 -4.54
N PHE A 93 7.06 8.15 -3.25
CA PHE A 93 8.09 8.01 -2.22
C PHE A 93 8.87 6.70 -2.32
N SER A 94 8.18 5.60 -2.63
CA SER A 94 8.83 4.29 -2.85
C SER A 94 9.83 4.35 -4.02
N SER A 95 9.49 5.03 -5.12
CA SER A 95 10.39 5.20 -6.26
C SER A 95 11.69 5.99 -5.96
N LYS A 96 11.71 6.73 -4.85
CA LYS A 96 12.87 7.51 -4.40
C LYS A 96 13.66 6.81 -3.29
N LEU A 97 13.31 5.58 -2.93
CA LEU A 97 14.09 4.80 -1.98
C LEU A 97 15.50 4.55 -2.51
N ARG A 98 16.46 4.56 -1.60
CA ARG A 98 17.86 4.29 -1.94
C ARG A 98 18.03 2.81 -2.28
N PRO A 99 19.07 2.42 -3.04
CA PRO A 99 19.36 1.02 -3.31
C PRO A 99 19.53 0.24 -2.00
N PRO A 100 18.99 -1.00 -1.92
CA PRO A 100 19.07 -1.85 -0.74
C PRO A 100 20.52 -2.15 -0.33
N LEU A 101 20.73 -2.51 0.94
CA LEU A 101 22.08 -2.78 1.47
C LEU A 101 22.76 -3.94 0.73
N GLN A 102 21.99 -4.93 0.29
CA GLN A 102 22.46 -6.06 -0.53
C GLN A 102 23.20 -5.59 -1.79
N GLU A 103 22.59 -4.66 -2.54
CA GLU A 103 23.13 -4.11 -3.78
C GLU A 103 24.38 -3.24 -3.50
N ARG A 104 24.36 -2.47 -2.42
CA ARG A 104 25.51 -1.66 -1.97
C ARG A 104 26.72 -2.50 -1.56
N ALA A 105 26.48 -3.71 -1.06
CA ALA A 105 27.52 -4.66 -0.67
C ALA A 105 28.07 -5.46 -1.86
N GLY A 106 27.57 -5.24 -3.09
CA GLY A 106 27.96 -6.02 -4.28
C GLY A 106 27.50 -7.48 -4.24
N VAL A 107 26.56 -7.82 -3.34
CA VAL A 107 26.01 -9.17 -3.21
C VAL A 107 24.78 -9.26 -4.12
N PRO A 108 24.74 -10.21 -5.09
CA PRO A 108 23.62 -10.30 -6.01
C PRO A 108 22.32 -10.57 -5.24
N THR A 109 21.30 -9.78 -5.57
CA THR A 109 19.92 -9.98 -5.08
C THR A 109 19.49 -11.40 -5.45
N LYS A 110 19.20 -12.22 -4.45
CA LYS A 110 18.62 -13.55 -4.67
C LYS A 110 17.14 -13.34 -4.99
N ALA A 111 16.83 -13.26 -6.28
CA ALA A 111 15.46 -13.37 -6.80
C ALA A 111 14.92 -14.79 -6.61
#